data_AF-A0A2G1QGC2-F1
#
_entry.id   AF-A0A2G1QGC2-F1
#
_cell.length_a   1.000
_cell.length_b   1.000
_cell.length_c   1.000
_cell.angle_alpha   90.00
_cell.angle_beta   90.00
_cell.angle_gamma   90.00
#
_symmetry.space_group_name_H-M   'P 1'
#
loop_
_entity.id
_entity.type
_entity.pdbx_description
1 polymer ?
#
loop_
_entity_poly.entity_id
_entity_poly.type
_entity_poly.pdbx_seq_one_letter_code
_entity_poly.pdbx_strand_id
1 'polypeptide(L)'
;MPANAASVSTSLISFSSKISRQQFIAYVSVRNSGGSSDPAAIRRFYGYLINKVKIIRIETPTIAKALKIFETINDRGVGLDAMDLLKNLLFMHAKDHEFGKLKDLWKSLTDEIYLSGEKPLRFLRYYLLATFDVDSKLREDAIYDWFQRNEAATNHATNPVGFAQKLLAAAKAYAQFARGNNPKGVREPGIANTRLLGGKSIKQHFIVLLAGRHLGPDEFSRLAEEVEKTLFVWLITGTAGKEYERRIVEAAHRLRELPQGKLDDFLAETFVAERRGLHKDFEQVMQTLRSYDTRQFRLRYLIAKITQHVDLLAYGPSEARCNLAEYTAGGNDIEHILPDRGDAEAVEEFGDGGTDQEIIQSLGNLLLIEKSINRAISNKSYSKKVAAYSQSKFLLTKCQYSRLGTEIGLADKITKTVQSLENYAEWNAENVKARQDFLATLSTRVWCTSPAE
;
A
#
# COMPACT_ATOMS: atom_id res chain seq x y z
N MET A 1 -21.98 77.97 37.71
CA MET A 1 -20.88 77.00 37.89
C MET A 1 -20.51 76.42 36.53
N PRO A 2 -19.21 76.28 36.25
CA PRO A 2 -18.57 76.23 34.92
C PRO A 2 -18.47 74.76 34.44
N ALA A 3 -17.87 74.37 33.30
CA ALA A 3 -17.52 74.94 32.00
C ALA A 3 -16.82 73.80 31.20
N ASN A 4 -16.96 73.82 29.88
CA ASN A 4 -15.99 73.47 28.83
C ASN A 4 -15.02 72.26 28.95
N ALA A 5 -15.18 71.37 27.97
CA ALA A 5 -14.22 71.02 26.91
C ALA A 5 -12.78 70.56 27.26
N ALA A 6 -12.43 69.36 26.80
CA ALA A 6 -11.23 69.04 26.00
C ALA A 6 -11.21 67.52 25.70
N SER A 7 -11.61 67.09 24.50
CA SER A 7 -10.68 66.61 23.47
C SER A 7 -9.41 65.93 24.02
N VAL A 8 -9.39 64.59 24.08
CA VAL A 8 -8.11 63.87 23.95
C VAL A 8 -8.01 63.42 22.50
N SER A 9 -7.36 64.30 21.75
CA SER A 9 -7.04 64.19 20.35
C SER A 9 -6.40 62.86 19.99
N THR A 10 -6.77 62.36 18.82
CA THR A 10 -6.17 61.24 18.09
C THR A 10 -4.81 61.61 17.47
N SER A 11 -4.02 62.50 18.07
CA SER A 11 -2.77 62.99 17.47
C SER A 11 -1.64 63.15 18.48
N LEU A 12 -0.49 62.58 18.10
CA LEU A 12 0.86 62.82 18.62
C LEU A 12 1.29 62.00 19.84
N ILE A 13 1.43 60.69 19.63
CA ILE A 13 2.70 60.04 19.92
C ILE A 13 3.09 59.30 18.63
N SER A 14 4.15 59.74 17.97
CA SER A 14 4.70 59.03 16.81
C SER A 14 5.24 57.69 17.30
N PHE A 15 4.42 56.64 17.21
CA PHE A 15 4.87 55.28 17.46
C PHE A 15 5.77 54.85 16.31
N SER A 16 7.09 54.93 16.52
CA SER A 16 8.10 54.66 15.48
C SER A 16 8.25 53.18 15.09
N SER A 17 7.35 52.28 15.53
CA SER A 17 7.33 50.91 15.03
C SER A 17 5.95 50.25 15.11
N LYS A 18 5.53 49.51 14.08
CA LYS A 18 4.29 48.69 14.06
C LYS A 18 4.15 47.74 15.27
N ILE A 19 5.26 47.39 15.93
CA ILE A 19 5.36 46.50 17.09
C ILE A 19 4.68 47.12 18.32
N SER A 20 4.88 48.42 18.55
CA SER A 20 4.26 49.14 19.66
C SER A 20 2.72 49.21 19.56
N ARG A 21 2.18 49.18 18.32
CA ARG A 21 0.73 49.07 18.07
C ARG A 21 0.17 47.69 18.44
N GLN A 22 0.91 46.60 18.20
CA GLN A 22 0.49 45.25 18.59
C GLN A 22 0.56 45.02 20.10
N GLN A 23 1.58 45.58 20.77
CA GLN A 23 1.67 45.57 22.24
C GLN A 23 0.50 46.33 22.88
N PHE A 24 0.08 47.44 22.27
CA PHE A 24 -1.10 48.20 22.71
C PHE A 24 -2.42 47.42 22.49
N ILE A 25 -2.58 46.72 21.37
CA ILE A 25 -3.76 45.88 21.11
C ILE A 25 -3.83 44.71 22.10
N ALA A 26 -2.70 44.06 22.41
CA ALA A 26 -2.63 43.01 23.42
C ALA A 26 -3.01 43.53 24.82
N TYR A 27 -2.56 44.74 25.18
CA TYR A 27 -2.96 45.42 26.42
C TYR A 27 -4.47 45.68 26.50
N VAL A 28 -5.07 46.21 25.42
CA VAL A 28 -6.52 46.48 25.36
C VAL A 28 -7.34 45.18 25.42
N SER A 29 -6.86 44.12 24.77
CA SER A 29 -7.52 42.81 24.80
C SER A 29 -7.52 42.19 26.21
N VAL A 30 -6.40 42.24 26.92
CA VAL A 30 -6.26 41.70 28.29
C VAL A 30 -7.11 42.50 29.30
N ARG A 31 -7.19 43.82 29.13
CA ARG A 31 -8.07 44.69 29.93
C ARG A 31 -9.56 44.36 29.74
N ASN A 32 -9.96 44.01 28.52
CA ASN A 32 -11.36 43.72 28.18
C ASN A 32 -11.79 42.29 28.54
N SER A 33 -10.85 41.34 28.69
CA SER A 33 -11.15 39.93 29.00
C SER A 33 -11.17 39.59 30.50
N GLY A 34 -11.39 40.57 31.38
CA GLY A 34 -11.74 40.32 32.80
C GLY A 34 -10.58 40.11 33.78
N GLY A 35 -9.34 40.41 33.40
CA GLY A 35 -8.19 40.31 34.30
C GLY A 35 -8.11 41.52 35.24
N SER A 36 -8.41 41.31 36.54
CA SER A 36 -8.15 42.22 37.67
C SER A 36 -8.52 43.71 37.46
N SER A 37 -9.58 44.15 38.13
CA SER A 37 -10.01 45.56 38.14
C SER A 37 -9.03 46.52 38.84
N ASP A 38 -7.89 46.05 39.35
CA ASP A 38 -6.87 46.88 40.02
C ASP A 38 -6.04 47.68 39.00
N PRO A 39 -6.19 49.02 38.93
CA PRO A 39 -5.46 49.87 38.00
C PRO A 39 -3.94 49.86 38.23
N ALA A 40 -3.48 49.47 39.42
CA ALA A 40 -2.06 49.37 39.73
C ALA A 40 -1.45 48.08 39.14
N ALA A 41 -2.15 46.95 39.21
CA ALA A 41 -1.74 45.69 38.60
C ALA A 41 -1.64 45.81 37.07
N ILE A 42 -2.63 46.46 36.43
CA ILE A 42 -2.64 46.70 34.99
C ILE A 42 -1.47 47.58 34.55
N ARG A 43 -1.15 48.65 35.31
CA ARG A 43 0.00 49.52 35.03
C ARG A 43 1.33 48.77 35.17
N ARG A 44 1.46 47.89 36.17
CA ARG A 44 2.64 47.03 36.33
C ARG A 44 2.79 46.05 35.16
N PHE A 45 1.70 45.42 34.73
CA PHE A 45 1.73 44.50 33.59
C PHE A 45 2.07 45.20 32.28
N TYR A 46 1.48 46.38 32.01
CA TYR A 46 1.83 47.21 30.86
C TYR A 46 3.31 47.62 30.87
N GLY A 47 3.80 48.08 32.02
CA GLY A 47 5.20 48.42 32.21
C GLY A 47 6.12 47.23 31.97
N TYR A 48 5.73 46.03 32.41
CA TYR A 48 6.48 44.80 32.15
C TYR A 48 6.46 44.43 30.67
N LEU A 49 5.30 44.42 30.02
CA LEU A 49 5.15 44.05 28.61
C LEU A 49 5.96 44.95 27.68
N ILE A 50 6.00 46.26 27.94
CA ILE A 50 6.73 47.19 27.08
C ILE A 50 8.23 47.23 27.37
N ASN A 51 8.63 47.12 28.65
CA ASN A 51 10.03 47.31 29.02
C ASN A 51 10.83 46.00 29.16
N LYS A 52 10.15 44.86 29.37
CA LYS A 52 10.80 43.56 29.63
C LYS A 52 10.53 42.51 28.57
N VAL A 53 9.46 42.62 27.78
CA VAL A 53 9.19 41.68 26.67
C VAL A 53 9.74 42.24 25.37
N LYS A 54 10.66 41.50 24.75
CA LYS A 54 11.24 41.84 23.45
C LYS A 54 10.58 41.00 22.36
N ILE A 55 10.01 41.66 21.36
CA ILE A 55 9.51 41.00 20.15
C ILE A 55 10.62 41.09 19.10
N ILE A 56 11.11 39.94 18.67
CA ILE A 56 12.09 39.85 17.58
C ILE A 56 11.31 39.65 16.29
N ARG A 57 11.36 40.66 15.41
CA ARG A 57 10.76 40.58 14.08
C ARG A 57 11.86 40.33 13.06
N ILE A 58 11.76 39.20 12.36
CA ILE A 58 12.66 38.88 11.25
C ILE A 58 11.91 39.20 9.97
N GLU A 59 12.34 40.25 9.28
CA GLU A 59 11.87 40.55 7.93
C GLU A 59 12.83 39.92 6.93
N THR A 60 12.27 39.24 5.93
CA THR A 60 13.07 38.66 4.85
C THR A 60 12.56 39.17 3.51
N PRO A 61 13.44 39.29 2.50
CA PRO A 61 13.07 39.88 1.21
C PRO A 61 12.18 38.95 0.36
N THR A 62 12.03 37.68 0.74
CA THR A 62 11.25 36.69 0.00
C THR A 62 10.69 35.66 0.98
N ILE A 63 9.46 35.17 0.74
CA ILE A 63 8.82 34.12 1.55
C ILE A 63 9.71 32.86 1.67
N ALA A 64 10.44 32.49 0.61
CA ALA A 64 11.39 31.36 0.65
C ALA A 64 12.52 31.54 1.68
N LYS A 65 13.06 32.76 1.85
CA LYS A 65 14.04 33.07 2.90
C LYS A 65 13.39 33.13 4.29
N ALA A 66 12.15 33.61 4.39
CA ALA A 66 11.39 33.55 5.65
C ALA A 66 11.25 32.10 6.12
N LEU A 67 10.87 31.21 5.21
CA LEU A 67 10.66 29.79 5.49
C LEU A 67 11.96 29.07 5.80
N LYS A 68 13.06 29.35 5.09
CA LYS A 68 14.37 28.78 5.41
C LYS A 68 14.91 29.23 6.77
N ILE A 69 14.72 30.50 7.13
CA ILE A 69 15.04 31.00 8.48
C ILE A 69 14.12 30.36 9.51
N PHE A 70 12.83 30.19 9.19
CA PHE A 70 11.86 29.52 10.05
C PHE A 70 12.24 28.05 10.29
N GLU A 71 12.61 27.29 9.26
CA GLU A 71 13.15 25.93 9.34
C GLU A 71 14.39 25.86 10.22
N THR A 72 15.35 26.76 10.01
CA THR A 72 16.61 26.81 10.78
C THR A 72 16.37 27.17 12.26
N ILE A 73 15.37 28.01 12.55
CA ILE A 73 14.97 28.36 13.92
C ILE A 73 14.22 27.20 14.59
N ASN A 74 13.43 26.45 13.82
CA ASN A 74 12.70 25.28 14.30
C ASN A 74 13.58 24.04 14.52
N ASP A 75 14.80 24.01 13.99
CA ASP A 75 15.76 22.91 14.14
C ASP A 75 16.29 22.72 15.58
N ARG A 76 15.86 23.57 16.52
CA ARG A 76 16.09 23.44 17.97
C ARG A 76 14.88 22.84 18.73
N GLY A 77 13.86 22.36 18.00
CA GLY A 77 12.65 21.66 18.45
C GLY A 77 12.09 20.75 17.33
N VAL A 78 10.89 20.16 17.49
CA VAL A 78 10.27 19.32 16.42
C VAL A 78 9.98 20.21 15.21
N GLY A 79 10.71 20.01 14.11
CA GLY A 79 10.59 20.80 12.87
C GLY A 79 9.21 20.65 12.21
N LEU A 80 8.80 21.69 11.46
CA LEU A 80 7.65 21.59 10.55
C LEU A 80 8.04 20.69 9.39
N ASP A 81 7.19 19.74 9.04
CA ASP A 81 7.42 18.87 7.88
C ASP A 81 6.88 19.49 6.59
N ALA A 82 7.17 18.89 5.42
CA ALA A 82 6.69 19.40 4.14
C ALA A 82 5.14 19.45 4.02
N MET A 83 4.41 18.71 4.87
CA MET A 83 2.95 18.83 4.94
C MET A 83 2.53 20.12 5.62
N ASP A 84 3.17 20.51 6.72
CA ASP A 84 2.94 21.81 7.35
C ASP A 84 3.31 22.98 6.43
N LEU A 85 4.40 22.86 5.68
CA LEU A 85 4.79 23.86 4.69
C LEU A 85 3.78 23.96 3.53
N LEU A 86 3.29 22.83 3.04
CA LEU A 86 2.22 22.80 2.03
C LEU A 86 0.93 23.42 2.57
N LYS A 87 0.55 23.13 3.82
CA LYS A 87 -0.61 23.77 4.48
C LYS A 87 -0.45 25.29 4.43
N ASN A 88 0.68 25.80 4.89
CA ASN A 88 0.95 27.23 4.93
C ASN A 88 0.89 27.85 3.53
N LEU A 89 1.45 27.17 2.53
CA LEU A 89 1.37 27.57 1.13
C LEU A 89 -0.09 27.75 0.67
N LEU A 90 -0.97 26.78 0.97
CA LEU A 90 -2.39 26.89 0.62
C LEU A 90 -3.09 28.04 1.34
N PHE A 91 -2.80 28.26 2.62
CA PHE A 91 -3.38 29.37 3.39
C PHE A 91 -2.87 30.74 2.93
N MET A 92 -1.62 30.87 2.48
CA MET A 92 -1.09 32.14 1.96
C MET A 92 -1.83 32.60 0.69
N HIS A 93 -2.35 31.67 -0.09
CA HIS A 93 -3.04 31.95 -1.35
C HIS A 93 -4.58 31.90 -1.27
N ALA A 94 -5.12 31.48 -0.13
CA ALA A 94 -6.57 31.41 0.09
C ALA A 94 -7.16 32.77 0.46
N LYS A 95 -8.40 33.02 0.05
CA LYS A 95 -9.17 34.21 0.45
C LYS A 95 -9.71 34.03 1.88
N ASP A 96 -9.99 35.12 2.59
CA ASP A 96 -10.46 35.09 3.98
C ASP A 96 -11.67 34.18 4.21
N HIS A 97 -12.66 34.21 3.29
CA HIS A 97 -13.86 33.37 3.39
C HIS A 97 -13.59 31.87 3.14
N GLU A 98 -12.45 31.52 2.55
CA GLU A 98 -12.05 30.13 2.27
C GLU A 98 -11.32 29.49 3.45
N PHE A 99 -10.81 30.27 4.41
CA PHE A 99 -10.02 29.75 5.53
C PHE A 99 -10.74 28.70 6.37
N GLY A 100 -12.02 28.90 6.66
CA GLY A 100 -12.82 27.92 7.41
C GLY A 100 -12.87 26.58 6.67
N LYS A 101 -13.24 26.62 5.39
CA LYS A 101 -13.32 25.42 4.53
C LYS A 101 -11.96 24.74 4.37
N LEU A 102 -10.90 25.51 4.16
CA LEU A 102 -9.55 24.97 3.99
C LEU A 102 -9.04 24.31 5.29
N LYS A 103 -9.35 24.88 6.46
CA LYS A 103 -9.04 24.30 7.76
C LYS A 103 -9.71 22.94 7.95
N ASP A 104 -11.00 22.84 7.63
CA ASP A 104 -11.76 21.60 7.77
C ASP A 104 -11.30 20.52 6.78
N LEU A 105 -11.03 20.91 5.53
CA LEU A 105 -10.44 20.02 4.52
C LEU A 105 -9.07 19.49 4.95
N TRP A 106 -8.21 20.37 5.47
CA TRP A 106 -6.88 19.98 5.92
C TRP A 106 -6.95 19.01 7.11
N LYS A 107 -7.82 19.29 8.09
CA LYS A 107 -8.05 18.38 9.21
C LYS A 107 -8.50 17.00 8.72
N SER A 108 -9.51 16.97 7.84
CA SER A 108 -10.02 15.71 7.27
C SER A 108 -8.95 14.93 6.50
N LEU A 109 -8.08 15.64 5.78
CA LEU A 109 -6.97 15.04 5.04
C LEU A 109 -5.97 14.37 6.00
N THR A 110 -5.55 15.11 7.02
CA THR A 110 -4.61 14.62 8.03
C THR A 110 -5.19 13.42 8.78
N ASP A 111 -6.46 13.49 9.18
CA ASP A 111 -7.15 12.41 9.87
C ASP A 111 -7.19 11.12 9.01
N GLU A 112 -7.54 11.22 7.72
CA GLU A 112 -7.60 10.06 6.83
C GLU A 112 -6.23 9.39 6.63
N ILE A 113 -5.16 10.19 6.50
CA ILE A 113 -3.79 9.67 6.37
C ILE A 113 -3.41 8.90 7.63
N TYR A 114 -3.63 9.45 8.82
CA TYR A 114 -3.29 8.78 10.08
C TYR A 114 -4.15 7.54 10.32
N LEU A 115 -5.45 7.58 10.00
CA LEU A 115 -6.34 6.43 10.09
C LEU A 115 -5.93 5.29 9.15
N SER A 116 -5.24 5.60 8.04
CA SER A 116 -4.66 4.58 7.15
C SER A 116 -3.35 3.97 7.68
N GLY A 117 -2.80 4.50 8.78
CA GLY A 117 -1.50 4.12 9.32
C GLY A 117 -0.34 4.49 8.39
N GLU A 118 -0.45 5.62 7.70
CA GLU A 118 0.58 6.13 6.79
C GLU A 118 1.26 7.40 7.32
N LYS A 119 2.51 7.60 6.92
CA LYS A 119 3.21 8.86 7.16
C LYS A 119 2.75 9.93 6.17
N PRO A 120 2.40 11.16 6.62
CA PRO A 120 1.96 12.25 5.74
C PRO A 120 2.89 12.51 4.54
N LEU A 121 4.21 12.57 4.75
CA LEU A 121 5.18 12.78 3.67
C LEU A 121 5.21 11.65 2.65
N ARG A 122 5.07 10.38 3.08
CA ARG A 122 5.04 9.25 2.16
C ARG A 122 3.78 9.27 1.30
N PHE A 123 2.62 9.57 1.91
CA PHE A 123 1.38 9.74 1.16
C PHE A 123 1.54 10.86 0.12
N LEU A 124 2.07 12.02 0.54
CA LEU A 124 2.27 13.16 -0.35
C LEU A 124 3.21 12.81 -1.52
N ARG A 125 4.31 12.10 -1.25
CA ARG A 125 5.21 11.57 -2.28
C ARG A 125 4.46 10.70 -3.28
N TYR A 126 3.68 9.74 -2.81
CA TYR A 126 2.94 8.84 -3.70
C TYR A 126 1.85 9.54 -4.48
N TYR A 127 1.16 10.51 -3.87
CA TYR A 127 0.21 11.37 -4.57
C TYR A 127 0.88 12.13 -5.72
N LEU A 128 2.07 12.70 -5.48
CA LEU A 128 2.81 13.44 -6.50
C LEU A 128 3.23 12.53 -7.66
N LEU A 129 3.85 11.38 -7.36
CA LEU A 129 4.24 10.38 -8.35
C LEU A 129 3.04 9.84 -9.15
N ALA A 130 1.88 9.72 -8.50
CA ALA A 130 0.67 9.25 -9.15
C ALA A 130 0.00 10.31 -10.03
N THR A 131 0.14 11.60 -9.72
CA THR A 131 -0.71 12.67 -10.29
C THR A 131 0.03 13.59 -11.26
N PHE A 132 1.34 13.76 -11.10
CA PHE A 132 2.14 14.70 -11.88
C PHE A 132 3.31 14.00 -12.57
N ASP A 133 3.89 14.64 -13.58
CA ASP A 133 5.10 14.14 -14.25
C ASP A 133 6.32 14.39 -13.36
N VAL A 134 6.60 13.44 -12.47
CA VAL A 134 7.64 13.52 -11.44
C VAL A 134 8.54 12.30 -11.52
N ASP A 135 9.86 12.51 -11.50
CA ASP A 135 10.81 11.40 -11.43
C ASP A 135 10.63 10.60 -10.13
N SER A 136 10.62 9.27 -10.25
CA SER A 136 10.63 8.31 -9.14
C SER A 136 11.63 8.62 -8.01
N LYS A 137 12.74 9.32 -8.33
CA LYS A 137 13.79 9.77 -7.41
C LYS A 137 13.36 10.91 -6.49
N LEU A 138 12.16 11.48 -6.64
CA LEU A 138 11.66 12.52 -5.72
C LEU A 138 11.71 12.01 -4.28
N ARG A 139 12.55 12.63 -3.47
CA ARG A 139 12.67 12.36 -2.04
C ARG A 139 11.72 13.22 -1.22
N GLU A 140 11.37 12.75 -0.02
CA GLU A 140 10.43 13.44 0.87
C GLU A 140 10.90 14.85 1.26
N ASP A 141 12.21 15.06 1.42
CA ASP A 141 12.81 16.37 1.75
C ASP A 141 12.74 17.38 0.59
N ALA A 142 12.64 16.91 -0.66
CA ALA A 142 12.57 17.76 -1.85
C ALA A 142 11.13 18.10 -2.28
N ILE A 143 10.12 17.56 -1.59
CA ILE A 143 8.70 17.76 -1.96
C ILE A 143 8.31 19.24 -1.93
N TYR A 144 8.76 19.98 -0.92
CA TYR A 144 8.40 21.38 -0.78
C TYR A 144 8.95 22.25 -1.92
N ASP A 145 10.25 22.09 -2.22
CA ASP A 145 10.90 22.74 -3.36
C ASP A 145 10.22 22.40 -4.69
N TRP A 146 9.75 21.15 -4.82
CA TRP A 146 8.99 20.74 -6.00
C TRP A 146 7.68 21.52 -6.14
N PHE A 147 6.91 21.70 -5.05
CA PHE A 147 5.68 22.50 -5.10
C PHE A 147 5.93 23.94 -5.53
N GLN A 148 6.97 24.59 -5.01
CA GLN A 148 7.32 25.96 -5.38
C GLN A 148 7.66 26.09 -6.87
N ARG A 149 8.37 25.12 -7.44
CA ARG A 149 8.75 25.14 -8.87
C ARG A 149 7.61 24.73 -9.81
N ASN A 150 6.56 24.10 -9.30
CA ASN A 150 5.47 23.50 -10.09
C ASN A 150 4.09 24.09 -9.72
N GLU A 151 4.06 25.38 -9.39
CA GLU A 151 2.83 26.10 -9.02
C GLU A 151 1.75 26.01 -10.10
N ALA A 152 2.13 26.20 -11.37
CA ALA A 152 1.21 26.13 -12.51
C ALA A 152 0.62 24.72 -12.69
N ALA A 153 1.42 23.66 -12.53
CA ALA A 153 0.96 22.28 -12.71
C ALA A 153 -0.06 21.86 -11.64
N THR A 154 0.14 22.34 -10.41
CA THR A 154 -0.69 21.98 -9.26
C THR A 154 -1.90 22.92 -9.08
N ASN A 155 -1.83 24.14 -9.62
CA ASN A 155 -2.81 25.21 -9.44
C ASN A 155 -3.13 25.52 -7.96
N HIS A 156 -2.19 25.26 -7.07
CA HIS A 156 -2.42 25.39 -5.63
C HIS A 156 -2.47 26.87 -5.18
N ALA A 157 -1.80 27.77 -5.91
CA ALA A 157 -1.81 29.21 -5.62
C ALA A 157 -3.04 29.93 -6.19
N THR A 158 -3.59 29.46 -7.31
CA THR A 158 -4.80 30.06 -7.92
C THR A 158 -6.09 29.42 -7.40
N ASN A 159 -6.04 28.15 -6.96
CA ASN A 159 -7.18 27.41 -6.43
C ASN A 159 -6.76 26.50 -5.25
N PRO A 160 -6.38 27.08 -4.09
CA PRO A 160 -5.90 26.32 -2.93
C PRO A 160 -6.95 25.35 -2.37
N VAL A 161 -8.22 25.75 -2.33
CA VAL A 161 -9.32 24.90 -1.87
C VAL A 161 -9.51 23.71 -2.81
N GLY A 162 -9.52 23.93 -4.13
CA GLY A 162 -9.65 22.86 -5.11
C GLY A 162 -8.48 21.87 -5.07
N PHE A 163 -7.26 22.36 -4.85
CA PHE A 163 -6.10 21.49 -4.64
C PHE A 163 -6.25 20.65 -3.36
N ALA A 164 -6.63 21.26 -2.23
CA ALA A 164 -6.88 20.54 -0.98
C ALA A 164 -7.97 19.47 -1.11
N GLN A 165 -9.04 19.75 -1.88
CA GLN A 165 -10.09 18.77 -2.18
C GLN A 165 -9.57 17.57 -2.98
N LYS A 166 -8.73 17.80 -4.00
CA LYS A 166 -8.10 16.72 -4.78
C LYS A 166 -7.19 15.85 -3.91
N LEU A 167 -6.41 16.48 -3.03
CA LEU A 167 -5.52 15.79 -2.10
C LEU A 167 -6.31 14.94 -1.08
N LEU A 168 -7.40 15.49 -0.54
CA LEU A 168 -8.31 14.75 0.35
C LEU A 168 -8.97 13.55 -0.36
N ALA A 169 -9.42 13.72 -1.61
CA ALA A 169 -10.00 12.62 -2.38
C ALA A 169 -8.99 11.48 -2.60
N ALA A 170 -7.72 11.82 -2.90
CA ALA A 170 -6.66 10.83 -3.01
C ALA A 170 -6.35 10.14 -1.67
N ALA A 171 -6.35 10.88 -0.55
CA ALA A 171 -6.13 10.30 0.78
C ALA A 171 -7.22 9.30 1.17
N LYS A 172 -8.49 9.61 0.86
CA LYS A 172 -9.60 8.68 1.06
C LYS A 172 -9.44 7.40 0.25
N ALA A 173 -9.09 7.51 -1.03
CA ALA A 173 -8.82 6.33 -1.87
C ALA A 173 -7.63 5.52 -1.33
N TYR A 174 -6.55 6.20 -0.93
CA TYR A 174 -5.37 5.56 -0.33
C TYR A 174 -5.71 4.75 0.93
N ALA A 175 -6.53 5.32 1.81
CA ALA A 175 -6.97 4.64 3.01
C ALA A 175 -7.85 3.41 2.71
N GLN A 176 -8.65 3.45 1.63
CA GLN A 176 -9.36 2.27 1.15
C GLN A 176 -8.39 1.20 0.63
N PHE A 177 -7.35 1.59 -0.11
CA PHE A 177 -6.33 0.64 -0.59
C PHE A 177 -5.61 -0.06 0.58
N ALA A 178 -5.29 0.69 1.65
CA ALA A 178 -4.69 0.14 2.86
C ALA A 178 -5.55 -0.94 3.55
N ARG A 179 -6.88 -0.87 3.37
CA ARG A 179 -7.89 -1.83 3.87
C ARG A 179 -8.19 -2.96 2.86
N GLY A 180 -7.62 -2.92 1.66
CA GLY A 180 -7.87 -3.90 0.60
C GLY A 180 -9.13 -3.63 -0.21
N ASN A 181 -9.56 -2.37 -0.29
CA ASN A 181 -10.77 -1.94 -0.99
C ASN A 181 -10.42 -1.06 -2.19
N ASN A 182 -11.33 -0.95 -3.15
CA ASN A 182 -11.25 0.01 -4.26
C ASN A 182 -11.58 1.44 -3.80
N PRO A 183 -11.48 2.47 -4.66
CA PRO A 183 -11.72 3.87 -4.27
C PRO A 183 -13.14 4.13 -3.71
N LYS A 184 -14.12 3.27 -4.04
CA LYS A 184 -15.50 3.36 -3.56
C LYS A 184 -15.72 2.62 -2.22
N GLY A 185 -14.69 2.00 -1.65
CA GLY A 185 -14.76 1.28 -0.38
C GLY A 185 -15.30 -0.14 -0.49
N VAL A 186 -15.42 -0.69 -1.70
CA VAL A 186 -15.81 -2.10 -1.91
C VAL A 186 -14.55 -2.97 -1.91
N ARG A 187 -14.64 -4.18 -1.34
CA ARG A 187 -13.53 -5.14 -1.32
C ARG A 187 -13.00 -5.38 -2.73
N GLU A 188 -11.69 -5.24 -2.91
CA GLU A 188 -11.02 -5.43 -4.19
C GLU A 188 -10.02 -6.59 -4.08
N PRO A 189 -10.28 -7.76 -4.68
CA PRO A 189 -9.41 -8.93 -4.59
C PRO A 189 -7.96 -8.62 -4.93
N GLY A 190 -7.68 -7.91 -6.02
CA GLY A 190 -6.31 -7.57 -6.42
C GLY A 190 -5.54 -6.82 -5.31
N ILE A 191 -6.17 -5.80 -4.71
CA ILE A 191 -5.55 -5.03 -3.62
C ILE A 191 -5.44 -5.87 -2.35
N ALA A 192 -6.50 -6.57 -1.97
CA ALA A 192 -6.53 -7.45 -0.81
C ALA A 192 -5.39 -8.49 -0.84
N ASN A 193 -5.19 -9.10 -2.00
CA ASN A 193 -4.15 -10.08 -2.27
C ASN A 193 -2.75 -9.49 -2.10
N THR A 194 -2.52 -8.23 -2.53
CA THR A 194 -1.23 -7.56 -2.28
C THR A 194 -0.90 -7.41 -0.79
N ARG A 195 -1.91 -7.35 0.09
CA ARG A 195 -1.71 -7.29 1.55
C ARG A 195 -1.31 -8.63 2.13
N LEU A 196 -1.84 -9.73 1.59
CA LEU A 196 -1.42 -11.10 1.93
C LEU A 196 0.01 -11.37 1.42
N LEU A 197 0.34 -10.86 0.23
CA LEU A 197 1.64 -11.01 -0.42
C LEU A 197 2.77 -10.17 0.20
N GLY A 198 2.51 -8.90 0.49
CA GLY A 198 3.54 -7.91 0.86
C GLY A 198 3.43 -7.40 2.29
N GLY A 199 2.42 -7.84 3.04
CA GLY A 199 2.13 -7.36 4.38
C GLY A 199 1.81 -5.86 4.41
N LYS A 200 2.11 -5.21 5.54
CA LYS A 200 1.86 -3.77 5.68
C LYS A 200 2.92 -2.87 5.04
N SER A 201 4.09 -3.40 4.74
CA SER A 201 5.27 -2.59 4.40
C SER A 201 5.38 -2.23 2.92
N ILE A 202 4.95 -3.11 2.02
CA ILE A 202 4.99 -2.86 0.57
C ILE A 202 3.73 -2.08 0.18
N LYS A 203 3.94 -0.88 -0.36
CA LYS A 203 2.86 0.08 -0.69
C LYS A 203 3.13 0.87 -1.97
N GLN A 204 4.28 0.70 -2.62
CA GLN A 204 4.67 1.46 -3.82
C GLN A 204 3.63 1.31 -4.95
N HIS A 205 3.01 0.14 -5.08
CA HIS A 205 1.95 -0.11 -6.05
C HIS A 205 0.69 0.74 -5.83
N PHE A 206 0.52 1.36 -4.66
CA PHE A 206 -0.55 2.33 -4.45
C PHE A 206 -0.38 3.58 -5.32
N ILE A 207 0.81 3.86 -5.85
CA ILE A 207 1.05 4.97 -6.79
C ILE A 207 0.21 4.77 -8.07
N VAL A 208 0.31 3.60 -8.72
CA VAL A 208 -0.47 3.34 -9.94
C VAL A 208 -1.96 3.14 -9.66
N LEU A 209 -2.33 2.58 -8.50
CA LEU A 209 -3.74 2.51 -8.09
C LEU A 209 -4.32 3.91 -7.82
N LEU A 210 -3.52 4.83 -7.26
CA LEU A 210 -3.92 6.23 -7.12
C LEU A 210 -4.10 6.88 -8.50
N ALA A 211 -3.21 6.64 -9.45
CA ALA A 211 -3.36 7.16 -10.82
C ALA A 211 -4.66 6.65 -11.46
N GLY A 212 -4.95 5.35 -11.32
CA GLY A 212 -6.16 4.71 -11.83
C GLY A 212 -7.44 4.95 -11.03
N ARG A 213 -7.43 5.73 -9.94
CA ARG A 213 -8.60 5.89 -9.03
C ARG A 213 -9.86 6.47 -9.67
N HIS A 214 -9.72 7.03 -10.88
CA HIS A 214 -10.81 7.63 -11.66
C HIS A 214 -11.51 6.60 -12.56
N LEU A 215 -10.93 5.42 -12.76
CA LEU A 215 -11.48 4.35 -13.58
C LEU A 215 -12.81 3.82 -13.03
N GLY A 216 -13.63 3.24 -13.92
CA GLY A 216 -14.82 2.51 -13.50
C GLY A 216 -14.49 1.28 -12.63
N PRO A 217 -15.43 0.72 -11.87
CA PRO A 217 -15.17 -0.43 -10.99
C PRO A 217 -14.53 -1.62 -11.70
N ASP A 218 -15.02 -2.00 -12.89
CA ASP A 218 -14.51 -3.17 -13.63
C ASP A 218 -13.11 -2.93 -14.19
N GLU A 219 -12.87 -1.73 -14.73
CA GLU A 219 -11.55 -1.28 -15.19
C GLU A 219 -10.53 -1.23 -14.05
N PHE A 220 -10.92 -0.68 -12.91
CA PHE A 220 -10.08 -0.62 -11.73
C PHE A 220 -9.75 -2.02 -11.19
N SER A 221 -10.72 -2.95 -11.20
CA SER A 221 -10.49 -4.32 -10.76
C SER A 221 -9.49 -5.05 -11.66
N ARG A 222 -9.60 -4.89 -12.99
CA ARG A 222 -8.60 -5.41 -13.95
C ARG A 222 -7.20 -4.82 -13.69
N LEU A 223 -7.10 -3.50 -13.45
CA LEU A 223 -5.82 -2.88 -13.07
C LEU A 223 -5.27 -3.49 -11.76
N ALA A 224 -6.09 -3.64 -10.74
CA ALA A 224 -5.68 -4.17 -9.45
C ALA A 224 -5.21 -5.63 -9.54
N GLU A 225 -5.87 -6.45 -10.36
CA GLU A 225 -5.48 -7.82 -10.64
C GLU A 225 -4.10 -7.89 -11.33
N GLU A 226 -3.88 -7.08 -12.36
CA GLU A 226 -2.61 -7.05 -13.09
C GLU A 226 -1.46 -6.53 -12.22
N VAL A 227 -1.72 -5.53 -11.38
CA VAL A 227 -0.77 -5.02 -10.39
C VAL A 227 -0.42 -6.10 -9.35
N GLU A 228 -1.40 -6.87 -8.86
CA GLU A 228 -1.16 -7.99 -7.93
C GLU A 228 -0.23 -9.04 -8.56
N LYS A 229 -0.55 -9.49 -9.77
CA LYS A 229 0.23 -10.52 -10.47
C LYS A 229 1.66 -10.05 -10.69
N THR A 230 1.86 -8.83 -11.19
CA THR A 230 3.19 -8.30 -11.47
C THR A 230 3.99 -8.06 -10.18
N LEU A 231 3.34 -7.60 -9.11
CA LEU A 231 4.00 -7.46 -7.81
C LEU A 231 4.50 -8.82 -7.28
N PHE A 232 3.72 -9.90 -7.45
CA PHE A 232 4.18 -11.24 -7.07
C PHE A 232 5.43 -11.65 -7.83
N VAL A 233 5.41 -11.52 -9.17
CA VAL A 233 6.53 -11.89 -10.03
C VAL A 233 7.79 -11.11 -9.63
N TRP A 234 7.71 -9.80 -9.49
CA TRP A 234 8.85 -8.98 -9.04
C TRP A 234 9.41 -9.41 -7.68
N LEU A 235 8.54 -9.73 -6.72
CA LEU A 235 8.99 -10.10 -5.37
C LEU A 235 9.62 -11.48 -5.32
N ILE A 236 9.16 -12.43 -6.15
CA ILE A 236 9.69 -13.80 -6.14
C ILE A 236 10.95 -13.93 -6.99
N THR A 237 11.08 -13.16 -8.08
CA THR A 237 12.31 -13.11 -8.90
C THR A 237 13.37 -12.15 -8.35
N GLY A 238 13.08 -11.47 -7.24
CA GLY A 238 14.06 -10.59 -6.58
C GLY A 238 14.30 -9.26 -7.29
N THR A 239 13.32 -8.76 -8.05
CA THR A 239 13.41 -7.43 -8.68
C THR A 239 13.63 -6.35 -7.63
N ALA A 240 14.65 -5.52 -7.82
CA ALA A 240 15.05 -4.51 -6.85
C ALA A 240 13.94 -3.49 -6.57
N GLY A 241 13.82 -3.07 -5.32
CA GLY A 241 12.81 -2.10 -4.86
C GLY A 241 12.74 -0.80 -5.67
N LYS A 242 13.93 -0.27 -6.01
CA LYS A 242 14.05 0.94 -6.82
C LYS A 242 13.57 0.76 -8.25
N GLU A 243 13.78 -0.44 -8.80
CA GLU A 243 13.51 -0.74 -10.20
C GLU A 243 12.02 -0.92 -10.44
N TYR A 244 11.32 -1.68 -9.59
CA TYR A 244 9.87 -1.76 -9.73
C TYR A 244 9.18 -0.45 -9.34
N GLU A 245 9.70 0.35 -8.40
CA GLU A 245 9.14 1.68 -8.10
C GLU A 245 9.20 2.57 -9.34
N ARG A 246 10.34 2.61 -10.05
CA ARG A 246 10.49 3.30 -11.33
C ARG A 246 9.43 2.86 -12.34
N ARG A 247 9.27 1.56 -12.55
CA ARG A 247 8.26 0.99 -13.49
C ARG A 247 6.84 1.35 -13.09
N ILE A 248 6.51 1.35 -11.79
CA ILE A 248 5.17 1.74 -11.29
C ILE A 248 4.89 3.23 -11.54
N VAL A 249 5.89 4.09 -11.37
CA VAL A 249 5.75 5.54 -11.66
C VAL A 249 5.54 5.76 -13.16
N GLU A 250 6.32 5.11 -14.01
CA GLU A 250 6.15 5.16 -15.47
C GLU A 250 4.75 4.66 -15.90
N ALA A 251 4.29 3.56 -15.31
CA ALA A 251 2.94 3.04 -15.52
C ALA A 251 1.86 4.04 -15.07
N ALA A 252 2.05 4.69 -13.92
CA ALA A 252 1.14 5.71 -13.43
C ALA A 252 1.07 6.91 -14.39
N HIS A 253 2.19 7.34 -14.96
CA HIS A 253 2.23 8.44 -15.92
C HIS A 253 1.44 8.11 -17.19
N ARG A 254 1.71 6.94 -17.79
CA ARG A 254 0.99 6.45 -18.97
C ARG A 254 -0.51 6.30 -18.70
N LEU A 255 -0.89 5.80 -17.53
CA LEU A 255 -2.29 5.57 -17.17
C LEU A 255 -3.10 6.87 -17.06
N ARG A 256 -2.47 7.99 -16.62
CA ARG A 256 -3.16 9.29 -16.52
C ARG A 256 -3.57 9.86 -17.86
N GLU A 257 -2.79 9.59 -18.90
CA GLU A 257 -2.98 10.13 -20.25
C GLU A 257 -3.73 9.16 -21.16
N LEU A 258 -4.22 8.06 -20.59
CA LEU A 258 -4.80 6.96 -21.35
C LEU A 258 -6.15 7.34 -21.97
N PRO A 259 -6.34 7.20 -23.29
CA PRO A 259 -7.63 7.40 -23.92
C PRO A 259 -8.66 6.38 -23.43
N GLN A 260 -9.95 6.76 -23.48
CA GLN A 260 -11.04 5.86 -23.15
C GLN A 260 -11.00 4.59 -24.02
N GLY A 261 -11.22 3.43 -23.42
CA GLY A 261 -11.21 2.14 -24.11
C GLY A 261 -9.82 1.57 -24.42
N LYS A 262 -8.72 2.22 -23.99
CA LYS A 262 -7.34 1.74 -24.19
C LYS A 262 -6.72 1.03 -22.98
N LEU A 263 -7.52 0.70 -21.97
CA LEU A 263 -7.03 0.03 -20.76
C LEU A 263 -6.42 -1.34 -21.05
N ASP A 264 -7.07 -2.16 -21.86
CA ASP A 264 -6.57 -3.51 -22.14
C ASP A 264 -5.21 -3.49 -22.85
N ASP A 265 -5.04 -2.60 -23.84
CA ASP A 265 -3.76 -2.36 -24.53
C ASP A 265 -2.69 -1.93 -23.51
N PHE A 266 -3.02 -0.97 -22.63
CA PHE A 266 -2.11 -0.50 -21.58
C PHE A 266 -1.71 -1.62 -20.61
N LEU A 267 -2.67 -2.45 -20.15
CA LEU A 267 -2.40 -3.55 -19.22
C LEU A 267 -1.51 -4.61 -19.89
N ALA A 268 -1.78 -4.94 -21.14
CA ALA A 268 -0.99 -5.89 -21.92
C ALA A 268 0.45 -5.41 -22.13
N GLU A 269 0.65 -4.16 -22.56
CA GLU A 269 1.97 -3.60 -22.84
C GLU A 269 2.78 -3.28 -21.57
N THR A 270 2.12 -3.05 -20.44
CA THR A 270 2.79 -2.59 -19.22
C THR A 270 3.00 -3.72 -18.22
N PHE A 271 1.95 -4.46 -17.87
CA PHE A 271 2.01 -5.46 -16.79
C PHE A 271 2.18 -6.88 -17.33
N VAL A 272 1.48 -7.25 -18.40
CA VAL A 272 1.60 -8.59 -18.99
C VAL A 272 2.96 -8.75 -19.68
N ALA A 273 3.36 -7.77 -20.50
CA ALA A 273 4.66 -7.78 -21.18
C ALA A 273 5.83 -7.84 -20.19
N GLU A 274 5.72 -7.11 -19.07
CA GLU A 274 6.68 -7.15 -17.97
C GLU A 274 6.86 -8.57 -17.41
N ARG A 275 5.74 -9.23 -17.07
CA ARG A 275 5.77 -10.60 -16.52
C ARG A 275 6.31 -11.60 -17.54
N ARG A 276 6.00 -11.43 -18.82
CA ARG A 276 6.55 -12.25 -19.91
C ARG A 276 8.04 -12.04 -20.10
N GLY A 277 8.53 -10.82 -19.93
CA GLY A 277 9.97 -10.53 -19.95
C GLY A 277 10.74 -11.26 -18.85
N LEU A 278 10.09 -11.55 -17.71
CA LEU A 278 10.66 -12.27 -16.57
C LEU A 278 10.38 -13.78 -16.59
N HIS A 279 9.85 -14.33 -17.69
CA HIS A 279 9.40 -15.73 -17.75
C HIS A 279 10.47 -16.74 -17.34
N LYS A 280 11.68 -16.64 -17.92
CA LYS A 280 12.78 -17.57 -17.66
C LYS A 280 13.22 -17.55 -16.20
N ASP A 281 13.42 -16.36 -15.65
CA ASP A 281 13.82 -16.19 -14.24
C ASP A 281 12.73 -16.71 -13.31
N PHE A 282 11.46 -16.42 -13.63
CA PHE A 282 10.31 -16.88 -12.85
C PHE A 282 10.19 -18.41 -12.85
N GLU A 283 10.29 -19.03 -14.02
CA GLU A 283 10.23 -20.49 -14.16
C GLU A 283 11.38 -21.17 -13.40
N GLN A 284 12.60 -20.68 -13.57
CA GLN A 284 13.77 -21.19 -12.85
C GLN A 284 13.59 -21.08 -11.34
N VAL A 285 13.11 -19.93 -10.85
CA VAL A 285 12.83 -19.74 -9.41
C VAL A 285 11.81 -20.77 -8.93
N MET A 286 10.72 -21.02 -9.66
CA MET A 286 9.72 -22.01 -9.24
C MET A 286 10.27 -23.44 -9.23
N GLN A 287 11.11 -23.78 -10.20
CA GLN A 287 11.75 -25.10 -10.32
C GLN A 287 12.76 -25.40 -9.20
N THR A 288 13.31 -24.37 -8.55
CA THR A 288 14.28 -24.51 -7.46
C THR A 288 13.77 -24.04 -6.10
N LEU A 289 12.60 -23.40 -6.03
CA LEU A 289 12.09 -22.77 -4.81
C LEU A 289 12.05 -23.74 -3.63
N ARG A 290 12.58 -23.28 -2.50
CA ARG A 290 12.49 -23.89 -1.18
C ARG A 290 11.67 -23.01 -0.23
N SER A 291 11.14 -23.61 0.83
CA SER A 291 10.27 -22.96 1.80
C SER A 291 10.95 -21.78 2.52
N TYR A 292 12.28 -21.84 2.69
CA TYR A 292 13.08 -20.82 3.37
C TYR A 292 13.59 -19.70 2.44
N ASP A 293 13.49 -19.85 1.12
CA ASP A 293 13.94 -18.84 0.15
C ASP A 293 13.07 -17.58 0.19
N THR A 294 11.85 -17.70 0.71
CA THR A 294 10.89 -16.59 0.79
C THR A 294 10.23 -16.55 2.15
N ARG A 295 9.64 -15.39 2.48
CA ARG A 295 8.96 -15.24 3.76
C ARG A 295 7.73 -16.16 3.82
N GLN A 296 7.49 -16.75 4.98
CA GLN A 296 6.40 -17.72 5.20
C GLN A 296 5.01 -17.24 4.71
N PHE A 297 4.65 -15.98 4.95
CA PHE A 297 3.37 -15.44 4.45
C PHE A 297 3.30 -15.36 2.92
N ARG A 298 4.44 -15.17 2.25
CA ARG A 298 4.54 -15.14 0.78
C ARG A 298 4.50 -16.55 0.20
N LEU A 299 5.16 -17.50 0.85
CA LEU A 299 5.03 -18.93 0.50
C LEU A 299 3.57 -19.39 0.63
N ARG A 300 2.91 -19.02 1.74
CA ARG A 300 1.48 -19.29 1.94
C ARG A 300 0.62 -18.66 0.85
N TYR A 301 0.89 -17.41 0.47
CA TYR A 301 0.22 -16.76 -0.65
C TYR A 301 0.40 -17.53 -1.97
N LEU A 302 1.64 -17.94 -2.30
CA LEU A 302 1.97 -18.67 -3.52
C LEU A 302 1.15 -19.97 -3.61
N ILE A 303 1.24 -20.82 -2.59
CA ILE A 303 0.54 -22.12 -2.58
C ILE A 303 -0.98 -21.92 -2.58
N ALA A 304 -1.48 -20.93 -1.82
CA ALA A 304 -2.90 -20.59 -1.81
C ALA A 304 -3.39 -20.12 -3.17
N LYS A 305 -2.62 -19.31 -3.91
CA LYS A 305 -3.01 -18.80 -5.23
C LYS A 305 -3.03 -19.90 -6.28
N ILE A 306 -2.04 -20.80 -6.27
CA ILE A 306 -2.04 -21.99 -7.14
C ILE A 306 -3.26 -22.87 -6.83
N THR A 307 -3.51 -23.15 -5.55
CA THR A 307 -4.64 -23.98 -5.11
C THR A 307 -5.99 -23.35 -5.52
N GLN A 308 -6.14 -22.04 -5.29
CA GLN A 308 -7.32 -21.28 -5.69
C GLN A 308 -7.53 -21.32 -7.22
N HIS A 309 -6.46 -21.18 -8.00
CA HIS A 309 -6.55 -21.24 -9.45
C HIS A 309 -7.11 -22.58 -9.93
N VAL A 310 -6.62 -23.70 -9.37
CA VAL A 310 -7.12 -25.04 -9.68
C VAL A 310 -8.61 -25.18 -9.30
N ASP A 311 -9.00 -24.73 -8.12
CA ASP A 311 -10.40 -24.77 -7.69
C ASP A 311 -11.32 -23.91 -8.57
N LEU A 312 -10.86 -22.75 -9.03
CA LEU A 312 -11.61 -21.88 -9.95
C LEU A 312 -11.76 -22.50 -11.33
N LEU A 313 -10.73 -23.18 -11.85
CA LEU A 313 -10.79 -23.90 -13.13
C LEU A 313 -11.81 -25.03 -13.09
N ALA A 314 -11.83 -25.80 -12.00
CA ALA A 314 -12.74 -26.93 -11.84
C ALA A 314 -14.18 -26.48 -11.52
N TYR A 315 -14.35 -25.64 -10.51
CA TYR A 315 -15.67 -25.35 -9.91
C TYR A 315 -16.24 -23.98 -10.28
N GLY A 316 -15.50 -23.16 -11.03
CA GLY A 316 -15.89 -21.79 -11.36
C GLY A 316 -15.86 -20.83 -10.15
N PRO A 317 -16.15 -19.54 -10.39
CA PRO A 317 -16.13 -18.52 -9.35
C PRO A 317 -17.26 -18.69 -8.33
N SER A 318 -16.98 -18.37 -7.06
CA SER A 318 -17.96 -18.18 -5.99
C SER A 318 -17.40 -17.16 -4.99
N GLU A 319 -18.22 -16.59 -4.11
CA GLU A 319 -17.74 -15.64 -3.10
C GLU A 319 -16.56 -16.19 -2.29
N ALA A 320 -16.66 -17.44 -1.84
CA ALA A 320 -15.59 -18.12 -1.12
C ALA A 320 -14.36 -18.40 -1.99
N ARG A 321 -14.54 -18.92 -3.22
CA ARG A 321 -13.40 -19.27 -4.10
C ARG A 321 -12.68 -18.06 -4.67
N CYS A 322 -13.36 -16.93 -4.84
CA CYS A 322 -12.73 -15.68 -5.29
C CYS A 322 -11.98 -14.95 -4.16
N ASN A 323 -12.24 -15.28 -2.90
CA ASN A 323 -11.58 -14.68 -1.75
C ASN A 323 -10.34 -15.49 -1.31
N LEU A 324 -9.13 -15.05 -1.71
CA LEU A 324 -7.87 -15.71 -1.34
C LEU A 324 -7.64 -15.77 0.19
N ALA A 325 -8.31 -14.91 0.96
CA ALA A 325 -8.25 -14.97 2.42
C ALA A 325 -8.79 -16.31 2.95
N GLU A 326 -9.75 -16.95 2.29
CA GLU A 326 -10.29 -18.27 2.67
C GLU A 326 -9.26 -19.39 2.55
N TYR A 327 -8.29 -19.23 1.64
CA TYR A 327 -7.19 -20.16 1.43
C TYR A 327 -6.03 -19.89 2.40
N THR A 328 -5.75 -18.62 2.68
CA THR A 328 -4.65 -18.23 3.58
C THR A 328 -5.03 -18.21 5.08
N ALA A 329 -6.32 -18.36 5.39
CA ALA A 329 -6.88 -18.36 6.74
C ALA A 329 -6.19 -19.35 7.70
N GLY A 330 -6.25 -19.06 9.00
CA GLY A 330 -5.63 -19.88 10.04
C GLY A 330 -6.22 -21.29 10.22
N GLY A 331 -7.33 -21.59 9.52
CA GLY A 331 -7.90 -22.94 9.43
C GLY A 331 -7.18 -23.85 8.43
N ASN A 332 -6.27 -23.31 7.61
CA ASN A 332 -5.47 -24.07 6.65
C ASN A 332 -3.97 -23.94 6.99
N ASP A 333 -3.24 -25.02 6.75
CA ASP A 333 -1.79 -25.13 6.96
C ASP A 333 -1.09 -25.53 5.65
N ILE A 334 0.20 -25.20 5.59
CA ILE A 334 1.09 -25.75 4.56
C ILE A 334 1.54 -27.10 5.08
N GLU A 335 1.26 -28.15 4.32
CA GLU A 335 1.67 -29.52 4.61
C GLU A 335 2.92 -29.88 3.83
N HIS A 336 3.83 -30.57 4.51
CA HIS A 336 4.98 -31.25 3.90
C HIS A 336 4.61 -32.70 3.62
N ILE A 337 4.53 -33.10 2.35
CA ILE A 337 4.13 -34.47 1.98
C ILE A 337 5.13 -35.48 2.59
N LEU A 338 6.43 -35.32 2.32
CA LEU A 338 7.53 -35.87 3.12
C LEU A 338 7.71 -34.97 4.36
N PRO A 339 7.41 -35.43 5.58
CA PRO A 339 7.49 -34.59 6.77
C PRO A 339 8.93 -34.22 7.14
N ASP A 340 9.14 -33.00 7.60
CA ASP A 340 10.45 -32.50 8.07
C ASP A 340 11.02 -33.31 9.26
N ARG A 341 10.13 -33.82 10.11
CA ARG A 341 10.47 -34.73 11.22
C ARG A 341 9.69 -36.03 11.09
N GLY A 342 9.82 -36.67 9.92
CA GLY A 342 9.13 -37.92 9.61
C GLY A 342 9.45 -39.04 10.61
N ASP A 343 8.45 -39.90 10.86
CA ASP A 343 8.66 -41.15 11.57
C ASP A 343 9.64 -42.05 10.79
N ALA A 344 10.27 -43.04 11.44
CA ALA A 344 11.22 -43.93 10.77
C ALA A 344 10.64 -44.61 9.53
N GLU A 345 9.37 -45.00 9.59
CA GLU A 345 8.60 -45.57 8.47
C GLU A 345 8.42 -44.57 7.31
N ALA A 346 8.30 -43.27 7.59
CA ALA A 346 8.18 -42.25 6.54
C ALA A 346 9.50 -42.05 5.79
N VAL A 347 10.61 -42.07 6.51
CA VAL A 347 11.96 -41.99 5.94
C VAL A 347 12.27 -43.26 5.13
N GLU A 348 11.93 -44.43 5.67
CA GLU A 348 12.11 -45.72 5.00
C GLU A 348 11.25 -45.84 3.74
N GLU A 349 9.97 -45.44 3.78
CA GLU A 349 9.08 -45.45 2.61
C GLU A 349 9.57 -44.50 1.50
N PHE A 350 10.13 -43.35 1.87
CA PHE A 350 10.67 -42.39 0.89
C PHE A 350 11.95 -42.90 0.23
N GLY A 351 12.77 -43.66 0.97
CA GLY A 351 14.06 -44.16 0.52
C GLY A 351 15.14 -43.07 0.44
N ASP A 352 15.92 -43.08 -0.64
CA ASP A 352 17.03 -42.17 -0.84
C ASP A 352 16.57 -40.70 -0.80
N GLY A 353 17.17 -39.91 0.10
CA GLY A 353 16.80 -38.51 0.32
C GLY A 353 15.69 -38.27 1.34
N GLY A 354 15.21 -39.29 2.06
CA GLY A 354 14.14 -39.16 3.07
C GLY A 354 14.47 -38.24 4.25
N THR A 355 15.74 -37.85 4.43
CA THR A 355 16.20 -36.88 5.43
C THR A 355 16.82 -35.62 4.80
N ASP A 356 16.80 -35.51 3.47
CA ASP A 356 17.40 -34.38 2.76
C ASP A 356 16.51 -33.13 2.87
N GLN A 357 17.05 -32.10 3.53
CA GLN A 357 16.35 -30.83 3.73
C GLN A 357 16.09 -30.06 2.43
N GLU A 358 16.90 -30.23 1.40
CA GLU A 358 16.63 -29.59 0.11
C GLU A 358 15.38 -30.19 -0.55
N ILE A 359 15.18 -31.50 -0.41
CA ILE A 359 13.98 -32.20 -0.92
C ILE A 359 12.78 -31.86 -0.05
N ILE A 360 12.89 -31.99 1.27
CA ILE A 360 11.82 -31.73 2.23
C ILE A 360 11.27 -30.31 2.06
N GLN A 361 12.15 -29.31 1.92
CA GLN A 361 11.73 -27.92 1.85
C GLN A 361 11.33 -27.48 0.44
N SER A 362 11.42 -28.35 -0.57
CA SER A 362 11.08 -28.03 -1.95
C SER A 362 9.60 -27.69 -2.14
N LEU A 363 9.29 -26.77 -3.07
CA LEU A 363 7.91 -26.45 -3.43
C LEU A 363 7.12 -27.70 -3.87
N GLY A 364 7.77 -28.63 -4.56
CA GLY A 364 7.18 -29.91 -4.96
C GLY A 364 6.70 -30.75 -3.79
N ASN A 365 7.29 -30.60 -2.61
CA ASN A 365 6.89 -31.30 -1.39
C ASN A 365 5.80 -30.57 -0.57
N LEU A 366 5.32 -29.40 -1.03
CA LEU A 366 4.36 -28.59 -0.27
C LEU A 366 2.96 -28.60 -0.90
N LEU A 367 1.93 -28.61 -0.05
CA LEU A 367 0.54 -28.39 -0.46
C LEU A 367 -0.25 -27.63 0.61
N LEU A 368 -1.42 -27.10 0.24
CA LEU A 368 -2.34 -26.48 1.20
C LEU A 368 -3.36 -27.51 1.68
N ILE A 369 -3.60 -27.58 2.98
CA ILE A 369 -4.58 -28.50 3.56
C ILE A 369 -5.25 -27.89 4.79
N GLU A 370 -6.42 -28.39 5.15
CA GLU A 370 -7.09 -28.04 6.39
C GLU A 370 -6.30 -28.51 7.62
N LYS A 371 -6.25 -27.65 8.62
CA LYS A 371 -5.53 -27.89 9.89
C LYS A 371 -6.00 -29.14 10.63
N SER A 372 -7.29 -29.46 10.56
CA SER A 372 -7.86 -30.67 11.15
C SER A 372 -7.28 -31.93 10.51
N ILE A 373 -7.16 -31.95 9.18
CA ILE A 373 -6.61 -33.09 8.43
C ILE A 373 -5.10 -33.17 8.65
N ASN A 374 -4.38 -32.04 8.58
CA ASN A 374 -2.93 -31.98 8.84
C ASN A 374 -2.58 -32.59 10.20
N ARG A 375 -3.31 -32.21 11.26
CA ARG A 375 -3.10 -32.77 12.61
C ARG A 375 -3.33 -34.28 12.71
N ALA A 376 -4.25 -34.83 11.91
CA ALA A 376 -4.56 -36.26 11.93
C ALA A 376 -3.50 -37.11 11.21
N ILE A 377 -2.91 -36.57 10.15
CA ILE A 377 -1.86 -37.25 9.39
C ILE A 377 -0.47 -37.10 10.04
N SER A 378 -0.15 -35.95 10.63
CA SER A 378 1.11 -35.74 11.37
C SER A 378 2.34 -36.15 10.55
N ASN A 379 3.35 -36.74 11.19
CA ASN A 379 4.64 -37.14 10.60
C ASN A 379 4.64 -38.53 9.96
N LYS A 380 3.45 -39.06 9.61
CA LYS A 380 3.30 -40.40 9.03
C LYS A 380 3.90 -40.49 7.61
N SER A 381 4.07 -41.73 7.16
CA SER A 381 4.52 -42.04 5.81
C SER A 381 3.49 -41.69 4.73
N TYR A 382 3.93 -41.56 3.48
CA TYR A 382 3.10 -41.05 2.38
C TYR A 382 1.84 -41.91 2.15
N SER A 383 1.99 -43.23 2.13
CA SER A 383 0.91 -44.20 1.99
C SER A 383 -0.22 -44.00 3.02
N LYS A 384 0.10 -43.55 4.24
CA LYS A 384 -0.88 -43.22 5.28
C LYS A 384 -1.49 -41.84 5.11
N LYS A 385 -0.70 -40.85 4.68
CA LYS A 385 -1.15 -39.47 4.45
C LYS A 385 -2.12 -39.37 3.28
N VAL A 386 -1.81 -40.06 2.19
CA VAL A 386 -2.50 -39.91 0.90
C VAL A 386 -3.99 -40.25 1.01
N ALA A 387 -4.36 -41.25 1.82
CA ALA A 387 -5.76 -41.61 2.06
C ALA A 387 -6.57 -40.45 2.67
N ALA A 388 -5.96 -39.65 3.56
CA ALA A 388 -6.61 -38.51 4.19
C ALA A 388 -6.72 -37.30 3.26
N TYR A 389 -5.85 -37.18 2.26
CA TYR A 389 -5.91 -36.08 1.27
C TYR A 389 -7.21 -36.09 0.45
N SER A 390 -7.82 -37.25 0.26
CA SER A 390 -9.15 -37.39 -0.38
C SER A 390 -10.26 -36.59 0.31
N GLN A 391 -10.10 -36.31 1.61
CA GLN A 391 -11.06 -35.57 2.43
C GLN A 391 -10.91 -34.05 2.34
N SER A 392 -9.80 -33.55 1.78
CA SER A 392 -9.55 -32.11 1.68
C SER A 392 -10.57 -31.43 0.76
N LYS A 393 -10.95 -30.19 1.04
CA LYS A 393 -11.79 -29.40 0.14
C LYS A 393 -11.03 -28.91 -1.09
N PHE A 394 -9.69 -28.83 -1.01
CA PHE A 394 -8.84 -28.32 -2.08
C PHE A 394 -8.61 -29.38 -3.14
N LEU A 395 -8.93 -29.07 -4.40
CA LEU A 395 -8.84 -30.05 -5.48
C LEU A 395 -7.40 -30.49 -5.73
N LEU A 396 -6.44 -29.56 -5.68
CA LEU A 396 -5.02 -29.87 -5.85
C LEU A 396 -4.52 -30.91 -4.83
N THR A 397 -5.02 -30.83 -3.59
CA THR A 397 -4.68 -31.78 -2.51
C THR A 397 -5.40 -33.11 -2.70
N LYS A 398 -6.70 -33.09 -3.05
CA LYS A 398 -7.46 -34.31 -3.37
C LYS A 398 -6.83 -35.13 -4.50
N CYS A 399 -6.39 -34.47 -5.57
CA CYS A 399 -5.84 -35.14 -6.74
C CYS A 399 -4.48 -35.81 -6.49
N GLN A 400 -3.81 -35.48 -5.38
CA GLN A 400 -2.64 -36.24 -4.92
C GLN A 400 -2.99 -37.70 -4.62
N TYR A 401 -4.21 -37.98 -4.14
CA TYR A 401 -4.68 -39.35 -3.87
C TYR A 401 -5.10 -40.11 -5.13
N SER A 402 -6.00 -39.54 -5.91
CA SER A 402 -6.51 -40.20 -7.12
C SER A 402 -7.17 -39.18 -8.05
N ARG A 403 -6.97 -39.39 -9.36
CA ARG A 403 -7.70 -38.69 -10.42
C ARG A 403 -9.14 -39.24 -10.59
N LEU A 404 -9.38 -40.49 -10.21
CA LEU A 404 -10.59 -41.25 -10.55
C LEU A 404 -11.76 -41.03 -9.57
N GLY A 405 -11.51 -40.49 -8.36
CA GLY A 405 -12.56 -40.25 -7.35
C GLY A 405 -13.45 -39.02 -7.60
N THR A 406 -13.20 -38.28 -8.68
CA THR A 406 -13.86 -36.99 -8.99
C THR A 406 -14.48 -36.97 -10.39
N GLU A 407 -14.78 -38.14 -10.97
CA GLU A 407 -15.49 -38.25 -12.24
C GLU A 407 -17.00 -38.01 -12.04
N ILE A 408 -17.38 -36.76 -11.82
CA ILE A 408 -18.78 -36.34 -11.92
C ILE A 408 -19.07 -36.02 -13.38
N GLY A 409 -19.57 -37.02 -14.12
CA GLY A 409 -20.24 -36.83 -15.42
C GLY A 409 -19.33 -36.56 -16.63
N LEU A 410 -19.78 -37.04 -17.80
CA LEU A 410 -19.10 -36.88 -19.08
C LEU A 410 -18.82 -35.41 -19.41
N ALA A 411 -17.54 -35.06 -19.55
CA ALA A 411 -17.01 -33.83 -20.16
C ALA A 411 -17.30 -32.48 -19.44
N ASP A 412 -17.32 -32.43 -18.11
CA ASP A 412 -17.41 -31.17 -17.36
C ASP A 412 -16.02 -30.50 -17.15
N LYS A 413 -15.99 -29.20 -16.86
CA LYS A 413 -14.77 -28.42 -16.55
C LYS A 413 -13.93 -29.05 -15.44
N ILE A 414 -14.59 -29.73 -14.50
CA ILE A 414 -13.97 -30.50 -13.42
C ILE A 414 -13.11 -31.62 -14.00
N THR A 415 -13.65 -32.45 -14.90
CA THR A 415 -12.92 -33.58 -15.50
C THR A 415 -11.68 -33.11 -16.26
N LYS A 416 -11.80 -32.04 -17.06
CA LYS A 416 -10.66 -31.45 -17.78
C LYS A 416 -9.58 -30.94 -16.82
N THR A 417 -9.99 -30.29 -15.74
CA THR A 417 -9.05 -29.79 -14.72
C THR A 417 -8.35 -30.95 -14.03
N VAL A 418 -9.09 -31.96 -13.55
CA VAL A 418 -8.53 -33.16 -12.90
C VAL A 418 -7.55 -33.90 -13.81
N GLN A 419 -7.86 -34.03 -15.10
CA GLN A 419 -6.98 -34.64 -16.10
C GLN A 419 -5.68 -33.85 -16.31
N SER A 420 -5.72 -32.52 -16.13
CA SER A 420 -4.53 -31.67 -16.23
C SER A 420 -3.65 -31.67 -14.98
N LEU A 421 -4.11 -32.23 -13.86
CA LEU A 421 -3.35 -32.31 -12.61
C LEU A 421 -2.53 -33.60 -12.56
N GLU A 422 -1.33 -33.54 -11.98
CA GLU A 422 -0.50 -34.72 -11.75
C GLU A 422 -0.84 -35.46 -10.44
N ASN A 423 -0.70 -36.78 -10.46
CA ASN A 423 -0.87 -37.64 -9.31
C ASN A 423 0.33 -38.59 -9.19
N TYR A 424 0.74 -38.91 -7.97
CA TYR A 424 1.93 -39.72 -7.72
C TYR A 424 1.57 -40.88 -6.81
N ALA A 425 1.71 -42.11 -7.29
CA ALA A 425 1.36 -43.31 -6.52
C ALA A 425 2.33 -43.56 -5.36
N GLU A 426 3.59 -43.17 -5.54
CA GLU A 426 4.67 -43.28 -4.57
C GLU A 426 5.27 -41.89 -4.32
N TRP A 427 5.98 -41.73 -3.20
CA TRP A 427 6.61 -40.45 -2.86
C TRP A 427 8.10 -40.65 -2.59
N ASN A 428 8.92 -40.17 -3.53
CA ASN A 428 10.37 -40.29 -3.54
C ASN A 428 10.98 -39.02 -4.18
N ALA A 429 12.31 -38.93 -4.24
CA ALA A 429 13.01 -37.76 -4.75
C ALA A 429 12.61 -37.38 -6.20
N GLU A 430 12.40 -38.38 -7.06
CA GLU A 430 12.00 -38.18 -8.46
C GLU A 430 10.60 -37.55 -8.54
N ASN A 431 9.64 -38.08 -7.79
CA ASN A 431 8.26 -37.57 -7.78
C ASN A 431 8.14 -36.19 -7.13
N VAL A 432 8.98 -35.88 -6.12
CA VAL A 432 9.08 -34.52 -5.57
C VAL A 432 9.54 -33.53 -6.64
N LYS A 433 10.57 -33.90 -7.42
CA LYS A 433 11.08 -33.07 -8.52
C LYS A 433 10.06 -32.92 -9.65
N ALA A 434 9.45 -34.01 -10.08
CA ALA A 434 8.38 -33.99 -11.09
C ALA A 434 7.22 -33.07 -10.67
N ARG A 435 6.77 -33.17 -9.41
CA ARG A 435 5.74 -32.27 -8.88
C ARG A 435 6.18 -30.82 -8.81
N GLN A 436 7.45 -30.56 -8.49
CA GLN A 436 7.97 -29.20 -8.52
C GLN A 436 7.95 -28.60 -9.93
N ASP A 437 8.33 -29.38 -10.95
CA ASP A 437 8.32 -28.93 -12.35
C ASP A 437 6.89 -28.72 -12.88
N PHE A 438 5.95 -29.59 -12.49
CA PHE A 438 4.53 -29.40 -12.71
C PHE A 438 4.02 -28.09 -12.09
N LEU A 439 4.33 -27.84 -10.81
CA LEU A 439 3.92 -26.61 -10.12
C LEU A 439 4.58 -25.36 -10.72
N ALA A 440 5.81 -25.46 -11.21
CA ALA A 440 6.46 -24.38 -11.94
C ALA A 440 5.70 -24.03 -13.22
N THR A 441 5.37 -25.04 -14.02
CA THR A 441 4.56 -24.88 -15.25
C THR A 441 3.20 -24.28 -14.93
N LEU A 442 2.49 -24.82 -13.93
CA LEU A 442 1.20 -24.30 -13.49
C LEU A 442 1.29 -22.84 -13.03
N SER A 443 2.35 -22.48 -12.31
CA SER A 443 2.59 -21.10 -11.86
C SER A 443 2.73 -20.12 -13.03
N THR A 444 3.35 -20.52 -14.15
CA THR A 444 3.43 -19.63 -15.33
C THR A 444 2.06 -19.23 -15.86
N ARG A 445 1.05 -20.11 -15.73
CA ARG A 445 -0.34 -19.85 -16.12
C ARG A 445 -1.05 -18.95 -15.10
N VAL A 446 -0.87 -19.22 -13.80
CA VAL A 446 -1.48 -18.42 -12.70
C VAL A 446 -1.07 -16.95 -12.79
N TRP A 447 0.20 -16.68 -13.09
CA TRP A 447 0.76 -15.32 -13.17
C TRP A 447 0.94 -14.81 -14.60
N CYS A 448 0.49 -15.56 -15.60
CA CYS A 448 0.57 -15.23 -17.03
C CYS A 448 1.99 -14.78 -17.45
N THR A 449 3.01 -15.54 -17.05
CA THR A 449 4.40 -15.27 -17.43
C THR A 449 4.76 -15.92 -18.77
N SER A 450 4.07 -16.97 -19.19
CA SER A 450 4.23 -17.53 -20.53
C SER A 450 3.49 -16.70 -21.60
N PRO A 451 3.93 -16.74 -22.87
CA PRO A 451 3.09 -16.33 -23.99
C PRO A 451 1.76 -17.11 -23.96
N ALA A 452 0.67 -16.50 -24.41
CA ALA A 452 -0.57 -17.27 -24.57
C ALA A 452 -0.31 -18.38 -25.62
N GLU A 453 -0.61 -19.63 -25.26
CA GLU A 453 -0.64 -20.77 -26.19
C GLU A 453 -1.70 -20.58 -27.28
#